data_AF-A0A7X5VMV3-F1
#
_entry.id   AF-A0A7X5VMV3-F1
#
_cell.length_a   1.000
_cell.length_b   1.000
_cell.length_c   1.000
_cell.angle_alpha   90.00
_cell.angle_beta   90.00
_cell.angle_gamma   90.00
#
_symmetry.space_group_name_H-M   'P 1'
#
loop_
_entity.id
_entity.type
_entity.pdbx_description
1 polymer ?
#
loop_
_entity_poly.entity_id
_entity_poly.type
_entity_poly.pdbx_seq_one_letter_code
_entity_poly.pdbx_strand_id
1 'polypeptide(L)' 'MNTVYRNQAGRFFVDESNLVGLGVTNLALSWGTGFFDFDHDGDLDLFIANG' A
#
# COMPACT_ATOMS: atom_id res chain seq x y z
N MET A 1 0.06 11.21 1.33
CA MET A 1 -1.10 10.32 1.54
C MET A 1 -1.16 9.30 0.41
N ASN A 2 -1.21 8.01 0.72
CA ASN A 2 -1.26 6.93 -0.27
C ASN A 2 -2.47 6.03 0.05
N THR A 3 -3.12 5.51 -0.99
CA THR A 3 -4.32 4.67 -0.87
C THR A 3 -4.03 3.29 -1.46
N VAL A 4 -4.40 2.23 -0.74
CA VAL A 4 -4.27 0.83 -1.18
C VAL A 4 -5.65 0.24 -1.39
N TYR A 5 -5.78 -0.43 -2.54
CA TYR A 5 -7.00 -1.14 -2.90
C TYR A 5 -6.70 -2.63 -3.02
N ARG A 6 -7.43 -3.45 -2.25
CA ARG A 6 -7.36 -4.91 -2.37
C ARG A 6 -8.37 -5.40 -3.42
N ASN A 7 -7.89 -6.20 -4.35
CA ASN A 7 -8.75 -6.91 -5.29
C ASN A 7 -9.52 -8.03 -4.56
N GLN A 8 -10.84 -7.99 -4.64
CA GLN A 8 -11.74 -9.01 -4.10
C GLN A 8 -12.15 -10.00 -5.19
N ALA A 9 -11.35 -11.06 -5.34
CA ALA A 9 -11.61 -12.20 -6.22
C ALA A 9 -11.91 -11.83 -7.69
N GLY A 10 -11.23 -10.81 -8.21
CA GLY A 10 -11.33 -10.34 -9.60
C GLY A 10 -12.57 -9.50 -9.92
N ARG A 11 -13.42 -9.19 -8.94
CA ARG A 11 -14.73 -8.57 -9.18
C ARG A 11 -14.77 -7.08 -8.87
N PHE A 12 -14.21 -6.69 -7.74
CA PHE A 12 -14.20 -5.31 -7.29
C PHE A 12 -12.98 -5.04 -6.43
N PHE A 13 -12.70 -3.75 -6.21
CA PHE A 13 -11.60 -3.28 -5.39
C PHE A 13 -12.17 -2.65 -4.12
N VAL A 14 -11.59 -2.97 -2.97
CA VAL A 14 -11.96 -2.41 -1.67
C VAL A 14 -10.81 -1.56 -1.16
N ASP A 15 -11.11 -0.33 -0.72
CA ASP A 15 -10.13 0.51 -0.04
C ASP A 15 -9.80 -0.11 1.33
N GLU A 16 -8.56 -0.54 1.49
CA GLU A 16 -8.05 -1.10 2.74
C GLU A 16 -6.98 -0.21 3.38
N SER A 17 -6.84 1.05 2.94
CA SER A 17 -5.78 1.95 3.38
C SER A 17 -5.73 2.09 4.90
N ASN A 18 -6.88 2.21 5.57
CA ASN A 18 -6.94 2.25 7.03
C ASN A 18 -6.53 0.93 7.69
N LEU A 19 -6.93 -0.20 7.11
CA LEU A 19 -6.69 -1.53 7.65
C LEU A 19 -5.20 -1.90 7.62
N VAL A 20 -4.48 -1.42 6.59
CA VAL A 20 -3.05 -1.64 6.42
C VAL A 20 -2.19 -0.50 7.00
N GLY A 21 -2.78 0.38 7.81
CA GLY A 21 -2.05 1.45 8.52
C GLY A 21 -1.72 2.69 7.70
N LEU A 22 -2.15 2.77 6.44
CA LEU A 22 -1.97 3.94 5.56
C LEU A 22 -3.04 5.02 5.73
N GLY A 23 -4.06 4.77 6.54
CA GLY A 23 -5.13 5.74 6.82
C GLY A 23 -4.66 6.98 7.59
N VAL A 24 -3.50 6.89 8.27
CA VAL A 24 -2.93 7.96 9.09
C VAL A 24 -1.50 8.23 8.64
N THR A 25 -1.34 8.93 7.52
CA THR A 25 -0.03 9.45 7.10
C THR A 25 0.00 10.96 7.34
N ASN A 26 0.86 11.40 8.27
CA ASN A 26 1.13 12.81 8.51
C ASN A 26 1.93 13.49 7.37
N LEU A 27 2.31 12.74 6.34
CA LEU A 27 3.09 13.22 5.20
C LEU A 27 2.15 13.45 4.00
N ALA A 28 2.05 14.71 3.59
CA ALA A 28 1.18 15.11 2.48
C ALA A 28 1.73 14.60 1.13
N LEU A 29 3.06 14.50 1.00
CA LEU A 29 3.74 14.22 -0.25
C LEU A 29 4.39 12.83 -0.26
N SER A 30 4.10 12.07 -1.32
CA SER A 30 4.72 10.78 -1.64
C SER A 30 5.57 10.98 -2.90
N TRP A 31 6.82 10.54 -2.87
CA TRP A 31 7.73 10.60 -4.02
C TRP A 31 7.73 9.30 -4.83
N GLY A 32 7.31 8.19 -4.23
CA GLY A 32 7.23 6.90 -4.92
C GLY A 32 6.52 5.83 -4.10
N THR A 33 5.89 4.90 -4.82
CA THR A 33 5.25 3.70 -4.26
C THR A 33 5.53 2.51 -5.16
N GLY A 34 5.70 1.32 -4.58
CA GLY A 34 5.97 0.10 -5.34
C GLY A 34 5.77 -1.17 -4.51
N PHE A 35 5.57 -2.29 -5.20
CA PHE A 35 5.49 -3.62 -4.61
C PHE A 35 6.74 -4.41 -4.92
N PHE A 36 7.35 -5.04 -3.90
CA PHE A 36 8.49 -5.92 -4.06
C PHE A 36 8.61 -6.86 -2.85
N ASP A 37 9.14 -8.06 -3.04
CA ASP A 37 9.37 -9.04 -1.97
C ASP A 37 10.72 -8.73 -1.29
N PHE A 38 10.70 -8.15 -0.09
CA PHE A 38 11.91 -7.68 0.61
C PHE A 38 12.55 -8.76 1.48
N ASP A 39 11.73 -9.60 2.11
CA ASP A 39 12.21 -10.62 3.06
C ASP A 39 12.30 -12.03 2.47
N HIS A 40 11.92 -12.18 1.19
CA HIS A 40 11.97 -13.41 0.40
C HIS A 40 11.00 -14.50 0.91
N ASP A 41 9.85 -14.12 1.46
CA ASP A 41 8.82 -15.06 1.88
C ASP A 41 7.82 -15.44 0.76
N GLY A 42 7.91 -14.75 -0.38
CA GLY A 42 7.06 -14.98 -1.56
C GLY A 42 5.79 -14.13 -1.59
N ASP A 43 5.50 -13.36 -0.56
CA ASP A 43 4.48 -12.31 -0.55
C ASP A 43 5.11 -10.96 -0.96
N LEU A 44 4.36 -10.13 -1.71
CA LEU A 44 4.86 -8.82 -2.12
C LEU A 44 4.64 -7.79 -1.01
N ASP A 45 5.71 -7.14 -0.58
CA ASP A 45 5.66 -6.02 0.37
C ASP A 45 5.33 -4.70 -0.33
N LEU A 46 4.69 -3.80 0.41
CA LEU A 46 4.42 -2.44 -0.04
C LEU A 46 5.47 -1.46 0.49
N PHE A 47 6.15 -0.78 -0.44
CA PHE A 47 7.11 0.28 -0.13
C PHE A 47 6.59 1.65 -0.54
N ILE A 48 6.76 2.63 0.36
CA ILE A 48 6.35 4.02 0.15
C ILE A 48 7.49 4.94 0.56
N ALA A 49 7.94 5.78 -0.36
CA ALA A 49 8.88 6.87 -0.11
C ALA A 49 8.12 8.19 0.04
N ASN A 50 8.17 8.80 1.23
CA ASN A 50 7.57 10.12 1.50
C ASN A 50 8.65 11.14 1.86
N GLY A 51 8.37 12.44 1.66
CA GLY A 51 9.30 13.55 1.92
C GLY A 51 8.59 14.86 2.25
#